data_AF-A0AAN8YJB6-F1
#
_entry.id   AF-A0AAN8YJB6-F1
#
_cell.length_a   1.000
_cell.length_b   1.000
_cell.length_c   1.000
_cell.angle_alpha   90.00
_cell.angle_beta   90.00
_cell.angle_gamma   90.00
#
_symmetry.space_group_name_H-M   'P 1'
#
loop_
_entity.id
_entity.type
_entity.pdbx_description
1 polymer ?
#
loop_
_entity_poly.entity_id
_entity_poly.type
_entity_poly.pdbx_seq_one_letter_code
_entity_poly.pdbx_strand_id
1 'polypeptide(L)'
;MEREDGVQQPLSSEQVMSEVHLGCPPNHSGPHLSHFTISLPPRHENSTLRGNTDAVEDISISASTMFDLDEDGDLILTRRKKSSSHHLFLTIQHNITSSIPRVGLQVWRAELVLTDFVLHVMSTSSDFDKVVALELGAGTGLVGILLARVAKTVFITDHGHEVLKNCEKNVDLNAELFHGKASVHVRELDWKDSWPPQEANTSPSKGRYSWTQSEIEELKKASLLLAADVIYSDDLTDAFFSILKKLMSDNPEKVLYLAMEKRYNFTLDDLDVVANGYSHFRSYLITEQADDTGCNQLDSASEPFFVGEQIDLRYIPCYVRNYNRGNDVELWKIKLNHRALL
;
A
#
# COMPACT_ATOMS: atom_id res chain seq x y z
N MET A 1 -57.55 -1.36 20.40
CA MET A 1 -57.51 -0.63 19.13
C MET A 1 -57.03 0.75 19.52
N GLU A 2 -55.77 1.14 19.36
CA GLU A 2 -54.66 0.67 18.52
C GLU A 2 -53.37 0.71 19.36
N ARG A 3 -52.45 -0.24 19.11
CA ARG A 3 -51.06 -0.13 19.60
C ARG A 3 -50.33 0.70 18.56
N GLU A 4 -49.69 1.77 18.97
CA GLU A 4 -48.71 2.45 18.13
C GLU A 4 -47.48 1.54 18.03
N ASP A 5 -47.34 0.89 16.87
CA ASP A 5 -46.13 0.20 16.48
C ASP A 5 -45.03 1.25 16.29
N GLY A 6 -44.17 1.38 17.30
CA GLY A 6 -42.93 2.14 17.20
C GLY A 6 -42.07 1.54 16.10
N VAL A 7 -41.97 2.25 14.97
CA VAL A 7 -40.98 1.98 13.94
C VAL A 7 -39.61 2.14 14.58
N GLN A 8 -38.98 1.01 14.89
CA GLN A 8 -37.59 0.96 15.31
C GLN A 8 -36.76 1.46 14.12
N GLN A 9 -36.36 2.73 14.15
CA GLN A 9 -35.34 3.23 13.23
C GLN A 9 -34.10 2.36 13.42
N PRO A 10 -33.53 1.77 12.34
CA PRO A 10 -32.29 1.02 12.47
C PRO A 10 -31.24 1.98 13.03
N LEU A 11 -30.56 1.57 14.12
CA LEU A 11 -29.38 2.27 14.62
C LEU A 11 -28.48 2.54 13.41
N SER A 12 -28.24 3.82 13.12
CA SER A 12 -27.34 4.21 12.05
C SER A 12 -26.02 3.49 12.30
N SER A 13 -25.63 2.58 11.41
CA SER A 13 -24.34 1.91 11.50
C SER A 13 -23.27 2.99 11.60
N GLU A 14 -22.50 3.00 12.68
CA GLU A 14 -21.42 3.96 12.89
C GLU A 14 -20.53 3.98 11.64
N GLN A 15 -20.47 5.15 11.00
CA GLN A 15 -19.69 5.34 9.78
C GLN A 15 -18.38 6.02 10.14
N VAL A 16 -17.31 5.53 9.53
CA VAL A 16 -15.98 6.14 9.60
C VAL A 16 -15.62 6.73 8.24
N MET A 17 -14.81 7.78 8.27
CA MET A 17 -14.39 8.56 7.12
C MET A 17 -12.87 8.69 7.16
N SER A 18 -12.19 8.32 6.08
CA SER A 18 -10.76 8.54 5.90
C SER A 18 -10.49 10.04 5.67
N GLU A 19 -9.29 10.53 6.02
CA GLU A 19 -8.87 11.90 5.70
C GLU A 19 -8.52 12.09 4.20
N VAL A 20 -8.53 11.02 3.40
CA VAL A 20 -8.13 11.04 1.98
C VAL A 20 -9.37 11.11 1.07
N HIS A 21 -9.62 12.30 0.52
CA HIS A 21 -10.78 12.59 -0.34
C HIS A 21 -10.43 13.35 -1.61
N LEU A 22 -9.31 13.00 -2.26
CA LEU A 22 -8.77 13.77 -3.39
C LEU A 22 -9.74 13.83 -4.57
N GLY A 23 -10.37 14.99 -4.78
CA GLY A 23 -11.28 15.22 -5.91
C GLY A 23 -12.74 14.82 -5.64
N CYS A 24 -13.06 14.37 -4.42
CA CYS A 24 -14.43 14.01 -4.04
C CYS A 24 -15.32 15.26 -3.90
N PRO A 25 -16.50 15.30 -4.54
CA PRO A 25 -17.45 16.39 -4.33
C PRO A 25 -18.06 16.33 -2.92
N PRO A 26 -18.38 17.49 -2.31
CA PRO A 26 -19.02 17.52 -0.99
C PRO A 26 -20.38 16.80 -1.04
N ASN A 27 -20.71 16.08 0.03
CA ASN A 27 -21.96 15.31 0.19
C ASN A 27 -22.14 14.11 -0.78
N HIS A 28 -21.08 13.64 -1.44
CA HIS A 28 -21.15 12.42 -2.25
C HIS A 28 -21.23 11.17 -1.37
N SER A 29 -22.19 10.29 -1.68
CA SER A 29 -22.34 8.99 -1.03
C SER A 29 -22.06 7.86 -2.01
N GLY A 30 -21.21 6.92 -1.64
CA GLY A 30 -20.88 5.74 -2.43
C GLY A 30 -19.51 5.84 -3.14
N PRO A 31 -19.24 4.93 -4.10
CA PRO A 31 -17.94 4.87 -4.76
C PRO A 31 -17.64 6.14 -5.56
N HIS A 32 -16.39 6.59 -5.49
CA HIS A 32 -15.84 7.71 -6.23
C HIS A 32 -14.53 7.30 -6.90
N LEU A 33 -14.22 7.90 -8.05
CA LEU A 33 -13.01 7.63 -8.81
C LEU A 33 -12.02 8.77 -8.65
N SER A 34 -10.96 8.52 -7.89
CA SER A 34 -9.89 9.50 -7.66
C SER A 34 -8.68 9.24 -8.55
N HIS A 35 -8.03 10.32 -8.98
CA HIS A 35 -6.83 10.27 -9.81
C HIS A 35 -5.63 10.74 -8.99
N PHE A 36 -4.88 9.78 -8.46
CA PHE A 36 -3.67 10.06 -7.69
C PHE A 36 -2.55 10.45 -8.65
N THR A 37 -2.14 11.71 -8.58
CA THR A 37 -1.02 12.24 -9.37
C THR A 37 0.28 12.04 -8.62
N ILE A 38 1.18 11.26 -9.20
CA ILE A 38 2.50 10.94 -8.65
C ILE A 38 3.55 11.71 -9.44
N SER A 39 4.43 12.44 -8.75
CA SER A 39 5.60 13.07 -9.37
C SER A 39 6.72 12.04 -9.45
N LEU A 40 7.16 11.66 -10.64
CA LEU A 40 8.29 10.75 -10.79
C LEU A 40 9.61 11.52 -10.66
N PRO A 41 10.62 10.97 -9.96
CA PRO A 41 11.94 11.59 -9.93
C PRO A 41 12.56 11.63 -11.34
N PRO A 42 13.46 12.59 -11.62
CA PRO A 42 14.19 12.64 -12.88
C PRO A 42 14.97 11.34 -13.08
N ARG A 43 14.84 10.71 -14.25
CA ARG A 43 15.71 9.57 -14.59
C ARG A 43 17.12 10.12 -14.80
N HIS A 44 18.07 9.72 -13.96
CA HIS A 44 19.48 9.86 -14.29
C HIS A 44 19.78 8.87 -15.41
N GLU A 45 19.80 9.35 -16.66
CA GLU A 45 20.33 8.57 -17.77
C GLU A 45 21.85 8.42 -17.56
N ASN A 46 22.28 7.25 -17.07
CA ASN A 46 23.67 6.82 -17.23
C ASN A 46 23.91 6.52 -18.70
N SER A 47 24.14 7.58 -19.48
CA SER A 47 24.60 7.51 -20.86
C SER A 47 26.09 7.14 -20.89
N THR A 48 26.37 5.84 -20.75
CA THR A 48 27.53 5.26 -21.41
C THR A 48 27.02 4.56 -22.66
N LEU A 49 27.44 5.09 -23.82
CA LEU A 49 27.20 4.64 -25.20
C LEU A 49 25.92 5.15 -25.88
N ARG A 50 25.99 6.38 -26.40
CA ARG A 50 25.83 6.62 -27.85
C ARG A 50 26.41 7.98 -28.20
N GLY A 51 27.47 7.98 -29.01
CA GLY A 51 27.89 9.17 -29.73
C GLY A 51 26.77 9.62 -30.66
N ASN A 52 26.35 10.87 -30.51
CA ASN A 52 26.43 11.87 -31.56
C ASN A 52 26.15 13.22 -30.94
N THR A 53 27.02 14.16 -31.32
CA THR A 53 26.95 15.60 -31.10
C THR A 53 25.53 16.14 -31.26
N ASP A 54 25.06 16.95 -30.30
CA ASP A 54 24.54 18.29 -30.56
C ASP A 54 24.42 19.07 -29.24
N ALA A 55 24.71 20.36 -29.34
CA ALA A 55 25.09 21.25 -28.26
C ALA A 55 24.00 21.46 -27.19
N VAL A 56 24.45 21.57 -25.94
CA VAL A 56 23.66 22.06 -24.80
C VAL A 56 23.65 23.59 -24.88
N GLU A 57 22.50 24.20 -25.13
CA GLU A 57 22.29 25.63 -24.86
C GLU A 57 21.54 25.79 -23.54
N ASP A 58 22.24 26.37 -22.56
CA ASP A 58 21.68 26.93 -21.35
C ASP A 58 20.76 28.11 -21.70
N ILE A 59 19.44 27.96 -21.50
CA ILE A 59 18.51 29.08 -21.63
C ILE A 59 18.44 29.83 -20.31
N SER A 60 19.30 30.83 -20.21
CA SER A 60 19.07 32.02 -19.39
C SER A 60 17.84 32.76 -19.89
N ILE A 61 16.92 33.09 -18.97
CA ILE A 61 15.70 33.83 -19.27
C ILE A 61 16.11 35.25 -19.69
N SER A 62 16.02 35.54 -20.98
CA SER A 62 16.16 36.88 -21.55
C SER A 62 14.89 37.20 -22.35
N ALA A 63 14.30 38.36 -22.04
CA ALA A 63 13.04 38.82 -22.55
C ALA A 63 13.18 39.30 -24.01
N SER A 64 12.89 38.42 -24.98
CA SER A 64 12.43 38.77 -26.33
C SER A 64 12.13 37.50 -27.13
N THR A 65 10.92 36.94 -27.01
CA THR A 65 10.51 35.79 -27.84
C THR A 65 10.03 36.31 -29.19
N MET A 66 10.83 36.17 -30.25
CA MET A 66 10.34 36.27 -31.63
C MET A 66 9.50 35.03 -31.94
N PHE A 67 8.30 35.23 -32.50
CA PHE A 67 7.44 34.15 -32.99
C PHE A 67 7.50 34.11 -34.51
N ASP A 68 7.61 32.92 -35.08
CA ASP A 68 7.49 32.72 -36.53
C ASP A 68 6.01 32.69 -36.94
N LEU A 69 5.69 33.39 -38.02
CA LEU A 69 4.36 33.44 -38.63
C LEU A 69 4.38 32.67 -39.96
N ASP A 70 3.28 32.03 -40.33
CA ASP A 70 3.14 31.39 -41.65
C ASP A 70 2.73 32.39 -42.74
N GLU A 71 2.55 31.89 -43.97
CA GLU A 71 2.19 32.71 -45.14
C GLU A 71 0.84 33.41 -45.00
N ASP A 72 -0.03 32.93 -44.11
CA ASP A 72 -1.34 33.52 -43.81
C ASP A 72 -1.29 34.47 -42.60
N GLY A 73 -0.13 34.62 -41.96
CA GLY A 73 0.09 35.49 -40.81
C GLY A 73 -0.33 34.89 -39.47
N ASP A 74 -0.56 33.57 -39.41
CA ASP A 74 -0.86 32.85 -38.19
C ASP A 74 0.42 32.43 -37.46
N LEU A 75 0.36 32.34 -36.13
CA LEU A 75 1.48 31.91 -35.30
C LEU A 75 1.80 30.44 -35.55
N ILE A 76 3.01 30.16 -36.04
CA ILE A 76 3.53 28.79 -36.17
C ILE A 76 3.86 28.27 -34.78
N LEU A 77 2.90 27.58 -34.16
CA LEU A 77 3.14 26.84 -32.94
C LEU A 77 3.88 25.54 -33.28
N THR A 78 5.19 25.48 -33.02
CA THR A 78 5.88 24.19 -32.98
C THR A 78 5.18 23.31 -31.95
N ARG A 79 4.51 22.24 -32.41
CA ARG A 79 3.86 21.26 -31.53
C ARG A 79 4.92 20.80 -30.53
N ARG A 80 4.78 21.21 -29.25
CA ARG A 80 5.67 20.75 -28.18
C ARG A 80 5.80 19.23 -28.34
N LYS A 81 7.00 18.74 -28.66
CA LYS A 81 7.33 17.33 -28.43
C LYS A 81 6.88 17.08 -27.01
N LYS A 82 5.92 16.17 -26.82
CA LYS A 82 5.28 15.87 -25.54
C LYS A 82 6.43 15.63 -24.55
N SER A 83 6.80 16.64 -23.77
CA SER A 83 7.72 16.46 -22.65
C SER A 83 7.13 15.30 -21.91
N SER A 84 7.85 14.18 -21.81
CA SER A 84 7.39 13.01 -21.08
C SER A 84 6.84 13.53 -19.77
N SER A 85 5.52 13.43 -19.54
CA SER A 85 4.97 14.01 -18.33
C SER A 85 5.69 13.29 -17.18
N HIS A 86 6.38 14.04 -16.32
CA HIS A 86 7.01 13.54 -15.10
C HIS A 86 5.96 13.07 -14.07
N HIS A 87 4.77 12.71 -14.53
CA HIS A 87 3.61 12.39 -13.76
C HIS A 87 3.07 11.02 -14.15
N LEU A 88 2.92 10.18 -13.14
CA LEU A 88 2.15 8.94 -13.18
C LEU A 88 0.77 9.24 -12.60
N PHE A 89 -0.26 8.69 -13.21
CA PHE A 89 -1.63 8.78 -12.72
C PHE A 89 -2.09 7.37 -12.33
N LEU A 90 -2.52 7.19 -11.08
CA LEU A 90 -3.23 6.00 -10.62
C LEU A 90 -4.70 6.34 -10.47
N THR A 91 -5.56 5.53 -11.07
CA THR A 91 -7.01 5.73 -11.04
C THR A 91 -7.61 4.71 -10.07
N ILE A 92 -8.11 5.18 -8.92
CA ILE A 92 -8.59 4.31 -7.85
C ILE A 92 -10.04 4.63 -7.52
N GLN A 93 -10.88 3.61 -7.59
CA GLN A 93 -12.22 3.65 -7.03
C GLN A 93 -12.16 3.37 -5.52
N HIS A 94 -12.76 4.27 -4.75
CA HIS A 94 -12.86 4.13 -3.30
C HIS A 94 -14.14 4.81 -2.78
N ASN A 95 -14.54 4.48 -1.56
CA ASN A 95 -15.60 5.17 -0.83
C ASN A 95 -15.01 6.33 0.00
N ILE A 96 -15.87 7.27 0.35
CA ILE A 96 -15.57 8.40 1.26
C ILE A 96 -15.88 8.00 2.71
N THR A 97 -16.99 7.29 2.91
CA THR A 97 -17.39 6.74 4.21
C THR A 97 -17.73 5.27 4.09
N SER A 98 -17.57 4.54 5.19
CA SER A 98 -17.97 3.14 5.30
C SER A 98 -18.26 2.78 6.74
N SER A 99 -18.95 1.65 6.95
CA SER A 99 -18.90 0.98 8.25
C SER A 99 -17.52 0.36 8.49
N ILE A 100 -17.22 0.02 9.75
CA ILE A 100 -15.94 -0.60 10.15
C ILE A 100 -15.60 -1.86 9.33
N PRO A 101 -16.53 -2.82 9.07
CA PRO A 101 -16.20 -4.00 8.26
C PRO A 101 -15.89 -3.70 6.77
N ARG A 102 -16.12 -2.47 6.32
CA ARG A 102 -15.98 -2.04 4.92
C ARG A 102 -14.91 -0.96 4.73
N VAL A 103 -14.05 -0.75 5.74
CA VAL A 103 -12.97 0.26 5.69
C VAL A 103 -11.94 0.02 4.61
N GLY A 104 -11.80 -1.23 4.14
CA GLY A 104 -10.98 -1.56 2.97
C GLY A 104 -11.50 -0.96 1.66
N LEU A 105 -12.71 -0.37 1.63
CA LEU A 105 -13.19 0.39 0.48
C LEU A 105 -12.64 1.82 0.44
N GLN A 106 -11.94 2.29 1.47
CA GLN A 106 -11.39 3.64 1.56
C GLN A 106 -9.87 3.62 1.34
N VAL A 107 -9.32 4.72 0.83
CA VAL A 107 -7.86 4.93 0.80
C VAL A 107 -7.44 5.57 2.12
N TRP A 108 -6.42 5.03 2.77
CA TRP A 108 -5.95 5.54 4.06
C TRP A 108 -4.62 6.30 3.94
N ARG A 109 -4.35 7.20 4.89
CA ARG A 109 -3.14 8.04 4.85
C ARG A 109 -1.86 7.21 4.88
N ALA A 110 -1.81 6.14 5.68
CA ALA A 110 -0.64 5.27 5.72
C ALA A 110 -0.40 4.53 4.39
N GLU A 111 -1.45 4.27 3.60
CA GLU A 111 -1.36 3.71 2.24
C GLU A 111 -0.63 4.67 1.28
N LEU A 112 -0.89 5.98 1.42
CA LEU A 112 -0.18 7.02 0.65
C LEU A 112 1.29 7.15 1.06
N VAL A 113 1.59 7.02 2.36
CA VAL A 113 2.99 7.00 2.84
C VAL A 113 3.72 5.77 2.34
N LEU A 114 3.09 4.59 2.36
CA LEU A 114 3.67 3.38 1.81
C LEU A 114 3.86 3.48 0.29
N THR A 115 2.93 4.13 -0.41
CA THR A 115 3.03 4.45 -1.85
C THR A 115 4.26 5.31 -2.16
N ASP A 116 4.50 6.37 -1.37
CA ASP A 116 5.69 7.20 -1.51
C ASP A 116 6.99 6.41 -1.27
N PHE A 117 7.01 5.56 -0.24
CA PHE A 117 8.16 4.71 0.04
C PHE A 117 8.42 3.72 -1.10
N VAL A 118 7.38 3.05 -1.60
CA VAL A 118 7.50 2.10 -2.70
C VAL A 118 8.02 2.79 -3.96
N LEU A 119 7.51 3.98 -4.29
CA LEU A 119 8.04 4.82 -5.37
C LEU A 119 9.50 5.22 -5.17
N HIS A 120 9.88 5.55 -3.94
CA HIS A 120 11.25 5.89 -3.60
C HIS A 120 12.19 4.73 -3.95
N VAL A 121 11.93 3.54 -3.39
CA VAL A 121 12.74 2.35 -3.60
C VAL A 121 12.79 1.98 -5.08
N MET A 122 11.64 1.96 -5.78
CA MET A 122 11.57 1.73 -7.23
C MET A 122 12.41 2.70 -8.07
N SER A 123 12.71 3.88 -7.54
CA SER A 123 13.46 4.93 -8.24
C SER A 123 14.94 4.98 -7.86
N THR A 124 15.30 4.48 -6.67
CA THR A 124 16.65 4.59 -6.12
C THR A 124 17.41 3.25 -6.07
N SER A 125 16.72 2.12 -6.10
CA SER A 125 17.32 0.78 -6.12
C SER A 125 16.54 -0.17 -7.03
N SER A 126 17.03 -1.39 -7.19
CA SER A 126 16.37 -2.48 -7.91
C SER A 126 15.78 -3.52 -6.97
N ASP A 127 15.61 -3.20 -5.68
CA ASP A 127 15.22 -4.18 -4.66
C ASP A 127 13.82 -4.76 -4.91
N PHE A 128 12.96 -4.01 -5.61
CA PHE A 128 11.60 -4.41 -5.96
C PHE A 128 11.46 -4.91 -7.41
N ASP A 129 12.55 -4.93 -8.17
CA ASP A 129 12.51 -5.41 -9.55
C ASP A 129 12.32 -6.93 -9.60
N LYS A 130 11.32 -7.37 -10.37
CA LYS A 130 11.04 -8.79 -10.64
C LYS A 130 10.81 -9.66 -9.38
N VAL A 131 10.49 -9.03 -8.26
CA VAL A 131 10.13 -9.76 -7.03
C VAL A 131 8.76 -10.42 -7.16
N VAL A 132 8.52 -11.44 -6.35
CA VAL A 132 7.17 -11.88 -5.99
C VAL A 132 6.80 -11.16 -4.71
N ALA A 133 5.66 -10.47 -4.71
CA ALA A 133 5.22 -9.66 -3.59
C ALA A 133 3.81 -10.02 -3.12
N LEU A 134 3.54 -9.75 -1.85
CA LEU A 134 2.23 -9.92 -1.22
C LEU A 134 1.85 -8.64 -0.46
N GLU A 135 0.69 -8.08 -0.76
CA GLU A 135 0.08 -7.01 0.02
C GLU A 135 -1.03 -7.58 0.90
N LEU A 136 -0.92 -7.36 2.21
CA LEU A 136 -1.84 -7.81 3.25
C LEU A 136 -2.78 -6.67 3.64
N GLY A 137 -4.10 -6.91 3.60
CA GLY A 137 -5.08 -5.89 3.96
C GLY A 137 -5.02 -4.70 3.00
N ALA A 138 -4.96 -5.00 1.70
CA ALA A 138 -4.66 -4.04 0.65
C ALA A 138 -5.78 -3.01 0.41
N GLY A 139 -7.01 -3.29 0.88
CA GLY A 139 -8.17 -2.46 0.66
C GLY A 139 -8.42 -2.16 -0.82
N THR A 140 -8.06 -0.94 -1.24
CA THR A 140 -8.21 -0.49 -2.63
C THR A 140 -7.17 -1.06 -3.58
N GLY A 141 -6.06 -1.58 -3.06
CA GLY A 141 -4.93 -2.13 -3.81
C GLY A 141 -3.96 -1.08 -4.36
N LEU A 142 -4.00 0.17 -3.88
CA LEU A 142 -3.20 1.28 -4.40
C LEU A 142 -1.70 0.91 -4.49
N VAL A 143 -1.14 0.35 -3.41
CA VAL A 143 0.30 0.10 -3.30
C VAL A 143 0.71 -1.10 -4.17
N GLY A 144 -0.05 -2.19 -4.14
CA GLY A 144 0.20 -3.37 -4.98
C GLY A 144 0.09 -3.07 -6.48
N ILE A 145 -0.90 -2.26 -6.89
CA ILE A 145 -1.05 -1.78 -8.27
C ILE A 145 0.18 -0.97 -8.68
N LEU A 146 0.65 -0.07 -7.84
CA LEU A 146 1.86 0.70 -8.11
C LEU A 146 3.10 -0.21 -8.28
N LEU A 147 3.29 -1.15 -7.34
CA LEU A 147 4.43 -2.06 -7.31
C LEU A 147 4.48 -2.97 -8.55
N ALA A 148 3.32 -3.35 -9.10
CA ALA A 148 3.20 -4.17 -10.30
C ALA A 148 3.86 -3.55 -11.56
N ARG A 149 4.30 -2.29 -11.51
CA ARG A 149 5.10 -1.68 -12.59
C ARG A 149 6.51 -2.28 -12.72
N VAL A 150 7.08 -2.83 -11.64
CA VAL A 150 8.45 -3.38 -11.61
C VAL A 150 8.52 -4.82 -11.11
N ALA A 151 7.57 -5.25 -10.28
CA ALA A 151 7.52 -6.62 -9.76
C ALA A 151 7.25 -7.65 -10.87
N LYS A 152 7.57 -8.92 -10.59
CA LYS A 152 7.22 -10.06 -11.46
C LYS A 152 5.80 -10.51 -11.21
N THR A 153 5.44 -10.66 -9.93
CA THR A 153 4.13 -11.11 -9.49
C THR A 153 3.72 -10.33 -8.24
N VAL A 154 2.49 -9.85 -8.19
CA VAL A 154 1.93 -9.19 -7.00
C VAL A 154 0.62 -9.88 -6.63
N PHE A 155 0.56 -10.41 -5.42
CA PHE A 155 -0.66 -10.87 -4.78
C PHE A 155 -1.22 -9.74 -3.92
N ILE A 156 -2.38 -9.22 -4.29
CA ILE A 156 -3.08 -8.17 -3.55
C ILE A 156 -4.21 -8.84 -2.77
N THR A 157 -4.15 -8.78 -1.45
CA THR A 157 -5.03 -9.59 -0.59
C THR A 157 -5.79 -8.77 0.43
N ASP A 158 -7.04 -9.18 0.66
CA ASP A 158 -7.92 -8.62 1.67
C ASP A 158 -9.00 -9.65 2.06
N HIS A 159 -9.90 -9.29 2.95
CA HIS A 159 -11.06 -10.07 3.34
C HIS A 159 -12.36 -9.36 2.95
N GLY A 160 -13.34 -10.13 2.44
CA GLY A 160 -14.65 -9.60 2.10
C GLY A 160 -14.83 -9.35 0.61
N HIS A 161 -15.88 -9.97 0.06
CA HIS A 161 -16.17 -10.00 -1.37
C HIS A 161 -16.28 -8.62 -2.02
N GLU A 162 -16.86 -7.63 -1.33
CA GLU A 162 -16.99 -6.26 -1.88
C GLU A 162 -15.65 -5.54 -1.99
N VAL A 163 -14.77 -5.69 -1.00
CA VAL A 163 -13.42 -5.10 -0.99
C VAL A 163 -12.60 -5.70 -2.11
N LEU A 164 -12.58 -7.03 -2.21
CA LEU A 164 -11.87 -7.76 -3.27
C LEU A 164 -12.39 -7.41 -4.67
N LYS A 165 -13.71 -7.26 -4.83
CA LYS A 165 -14.31 -6.82 -6.10
C LYS A 165 -13.92 -5.38 -6.46
N ASN A 166 -13.83 -4.49 -5.47
CA ASN A 166 -13.37 -3.12 -5.71
C ASN A 166 -11.89 -3.09 -6.08
N CYS A 167 -11.06 -3.87 -5.38
CA CYS A 167 -9.64 -4.02 -5.66
C CYS A 167 -9.39 -4.57 -7.07
N GLU A 168 -10.09 -5.63 -7.48
CA GLU A 168 -10.01 -6.17 -8.85
C GLU A 168 -10.36 -5.11 -9.90
N LYS A 169 -11.43 -4.32 -9.67
CA LYS A 169 -11.77 -3.20 -10.56
C LYS A 169 -10.65 -2.17 -10.63
N ASN A 170 -9.97 -1.88 -9.52
CA ASN A 170 -8.83 -0.95 -9.50
C ASN A 170 -7.63 -1.51 -10.26
N VAL A 171 -7.36 -2.82 -10.17
CA VAL A 171 -6.35 -3.48 -11.00
C VAL A 171 -6.68 -3.30 -12.48
N ASP A 172 -7.92 -3.57 -12.89
CA ASP A 172 -8.37 -3.43 -14.27
C ASP A 172 -8.23 -1.99 -14.79
N LEU A 173 -8.59 -0.99 -13.97
CA LEU A 173 -8.47 0.43 -14.29
C LEU A 173 -7.01 0.87 -14.56
N ASN A 174 -6.03 0.13 -14.05
CA ASN A 174 -4.61 0.46 -14.11
C ASN A 174 -3.79 -0.58 -14.90
N ALA A 175 -4.42 -1.55 -15.57
CA ALA A 175 -3.76 -2.67 -16.23
C ALA A 175 -2.68 -2.23 -17.25
N GLU A 176 -2.93 -1.12 -17.95
CA GLU A 176 -1.98 -0.54 -18.91
C GLU A 176 -0.64 -0.14 -18.28
N LEU A 177 -0.61 0.18 -16.98
CA LEU A 177 0.62 0.59 -16.29
C LEU A 177 1.64 -0.54 -16.14
N PHE A 178 1.19 -1.79 -16.21
CA PHE A 178 2.04 -2.96 -16.02
C PHE A 178 2.77 -3.35 -17.31
N HIS A 179 2.32 -2.87 -18.48
CA HIS A 179 2.84 -3.21 -19.81
C HIS A 179 3.01 -4.73 -20.04
N GLY A 180 2.14 -5.55 -19.44
CA GLY A 180 2.21 -7.02 -19.49
C GLY A 180 3.43 -7.65 -18.81
N LYS A 181 4.15 -6.89 -17.97
CA LYS A 181 5.38 -7.37 -17.31
C LYS A 181 5.14 -8.07 -15.98
N ALA A 182 4.02 -7.79 -15.33
CA ALA A 182 3.68 -8.34 -14.03
C ALA A 182 2.38 -9.16 -14.09
N SER A 183 2.37 -10.25 -13.34
CA SER A 183 1.14 -10.99 -13.01
C SER A 183 0.54 -10.41 -11.73
N VAL A 184 -0.69 -9.89 -11.79
CA VAL A 184 -1.38 -9.32 -10.64
C VAL A 184 -2.58 -10.19 -10.27
N HIS A 185 -2.65 -10.62 -9.02
CA HIS A 185 -3.69 -11.52 -8.54
C HIS A 185 -4.39 -10.92 -7.32
N VAL A 186 -5.71 -10.74 -7.40
CA VAL A 186 -6.53 -10.36 -6.25
C VAL A 186 -7.08 -11.61 -5.59
N ARG A 187 -6.70 -11.88 -4.34
CA ARG A 187 -7.08 -13.12 -3.63
C ARG A 187 -7.57 -12.82 -2.22
N GLU A 188 -8.49 -13.65 -1.74
CA GLU A 188 -8.97 -13.56 -0.38
C GLU A 188 -7.93 -14.13 0.59
N LEU A 189 -7.62 -13.39 1.65
CA LEU A 189 -6.80 -13.86 2.75
C LEU A 189 -7.42 -13.38 4.06
N ASP A 190 -8.21 -14.25 4.69
CA ASP A 190 -8.67 -14.04 6.07
C ASP A 190 -7.55 -14.46 7.03
N TRP A 191 -7.06 -13.52 7.83
CA TRP A 191 -5.98 -13.77 8.78
C TRP A 191 -6.40 -14.70 9.94
N LYS A 192 -7.71 -14.84 10.17
CA LYS A 192 -8.27 -15.75 11.19
C LYS A 192 -8.38 -17.19 10.70
N ASP A 193 -8.26 -17.42 9.40
CA ASP A 193 -8.30 -18.74 8.80
C ASP A 193 -6.92 -19.44 8.77
N SER A 194 -6.94 -20.74 8.43
CA SER A 194 -5.72 -21.53 8.28
C SER A 194 -4.93 -21.14 7.03
N TRP A 195 -3.59 -21.14 7.14
CA TRP A 195 -2.67 -20.98 6.02
C TRP A 195 -1.68 -22.14 5.93
N PRO A 196 -1.42 -22.71 4.74
CA PRO A 196 -2.07 -22.39 3.46
C PRO A 196 -3.57 -22.74 3.47
N PRO A 197 -4.39 -22.13 2.58
CA PRO A 197 -5.80 -22.46 2.49
C PRO A 197 -5.94 -23.95 2.19
N GLN A 198 -6.75 -24.67 2.96
CA GLN A 198 -6.94 -26.09 2.70
C GLN A 198 -7.56 -26.31 1.31
N GLU A 199 -7.16 -27.39 0.64
CA GLU A 199 -7.82 -27.78 -0.59
C GLU A 199 -9.31 -27.96 -0.30
N ALA A 200 -10.15 -27.11 -0.88
CA ALA A 200 -11.59 -27.32 -0.87
C ALA A 200 -11.85 -28.67 -1.55
N ASN A 201 -12.03 -29.71 -0.75
CA ASN A 201 -12.43 -31.03 -1.21
C ASN A 201 -13.71 -30.85 -2.05
N THR A 202 -13.55 -30.95 -3.38
CA THR A 202 -14.63 -31.24 -4.34
C THR A 202 -15.93 -30.43 -4.18
N SER A 203 -15.86 -29.11 -4.01
CA SER A 203 -17.03 -28.23 -4.22
C SER A 203 -16.94 -27.51 -5.57
N PRO A 204 -17.99 -27.50 -6.42
CA PRO A 204 -17.96 -26.87 -7.75
C PRO A 204 -17.82 -25.34 -7.74
N SER A 205 -17.86 -24.69 -6.58
CA SER A 205 -17.76 -23.24 -6.43
C SER A 205 -16.55 -22.87 -5.58
N LYS A 206 -15.34 -22.98 -6.14
CA LYS A 206 -14.24 -22.15 -5.62
C LYS A 206 -14.67 -20.69 -5.80
N GLY A 207 -14.62 -19.91 -4.73
CA GLY A 207 -14.92 -18.48 -4.79
C GLY A 207 -14.02 -17.81 -5.83
N ARG A 208 -14.50 -16.73 -6.47
CA ARG A 208 -13.75 -15.98 -7.51
C ARG A 208 -12.32 -15.61 -7.07
N TYR A 209 -12.12 -15.39 -5.78
CA TYR A 209 -10.86 -14.96 -5.18
C TYR A 209 -10.12 -16.08 -4.41
N SER A 210 -10.51 -17.34 -4.61
CA SER A 210 -9.82 -18.49 -4.00
C SER A 210 -8.45 -18.72 -4.61
N TRP A 211 -7.52 -19.21 -3.79
CA TRP A 211 -6.17 -19.56 -4.22
C TRP A 211 -6.12 -20.85 -5.04
N THR A 212 -5.23 -20.88 -6.03
CA THR A 212 -4.81 -22.11 -6.69
C THR A 212 -3.51 -22.64 -6.09
N GLN A 213 -3.24 -23.95 -6.21
CA GLN A 213 -2.00 -24.51 -5.69
C GLN A 213 -0.76 -23.88 -6.32
N SER A 214 -0.80 -23.59 -7.64
CA SER A 214 0.29 -22.90 -8.33
C SER A 214 0.53 -21.49 -7.81
N GLU A 215 -0.53 -20.77 -7.42
CA GLU A 215 -0.40 -19.44 -6.81
C GLU A 215 0.21 -19.51 -5.41
N ILE A 216 -0.18 -20.50 -4.61
CA ILE A 216 0.41 -20.73 -3.28
C ILE A 216 1.90 -21.06 -3.43
N GLU A 217 2.29 -21.93 -4.36
CA GLU A 217 3.70 -22.25 -4.61
C GLU A 217 4.50 -21.06 -5.16
N GLU A 218 3.88 -20.20 -5.98
CA GLU A 218 4.53 -18.95 -6.42
C GLU A 218 4.69 -17.98 -5.24
N LEU A 219 3.66 -17.82 -4.40
CA LEU A 219 3.70 -16.93 -3.24
C LEU A 219 4.75 -17.35 -2.20
N LYS A 220 5.04 -18.64 -2.03
CA LYS A 220 6.16 -19.09 -1.17
C LYS A 220 7.49 -18.45 -1.56
N LYS A 221 7.69 -18.14 -2.85
CA LYS A 221 8.88 -17.46 -3.38
C LYS A 221 8.89 -15.96 -3.13
N ALA A 222 7.85 -15.40 -2.51
CA ALA A 222 7.81 -13.99 -2.17
C ALA A 222 9.01 -13.60 -1.31
N SER A 223 9.57 -12.43 -1.60
CA SER A 223 10.60 -11.80 -0.77
C SER A 223 10.09 -10.50 -0.14
N LEU A 224 9.01 -9.93 -0.69
CA LEU A 224 8.47 -8.64 -0.28
C LEU A 224 7.02 -8.79 0.19
N LEU A 225 6.75 -8.36 1.41
CA LEU A 225 5.42 -8.20 1.97
C LEU A 225 5.16 -6.72 2.22
N LEU A 226 3.92 -6.28 2.01
CA LEU A 226 3.46 -4.92 2.22
C LEU A 226 2.18 -4.94 3.05
N ALA A 227 2.00 -3.95 3.93
CA ALA A 227 0.74 -3.72 4.63
C ALA A 227 0.60 -2.24 4.97
N ALA A 228 -0.59 -1.67 4.80
CA ALA A 228 -0.87 -0.28 5.15
C ALA A 228 -2.12 -0.18 6.00
N ASP A 229 -2.00 0.50 7.13
CA ASP A 229 -3.11 0.83 8.04
C ASP A 229 -3.93 -0.36 8.57
N VAL A 230 -3.29 -1.51 8.73
CA VAL A 230 -3.91 -2.76 9.18
C VAL A 230 -4.06 -2.89 10.70
N ILE A 231 -3.61 -1.90 11.47
CA ILE A 231 -3.58 -1.92 12.94
C ILE A 231 -4.65 -0.97 13.48
N TYR A 232 -5.84 -1.53 13.74
CA TYR A 232 -6.99 -0.79 14.27
C TYR A 232 -7.86 -1.61 15.25
N SER A 233 -7.50 -2.87 15.47
CA SER A 233 -8.14 -3.80 16.40
C SER A 233 -7.12 -4.79 16.91
N ASP A 234 -7.09 -5.05 18.22
CA ASP A 234 -6.12 -5.96 18.84
C ASP A 234 -6.31 -7.40 18.35
N ASP A 235 -7.55 -7.90 18.31
CA ASP A 235 -7.88 -9.23 17.74
C ASP A 235 -7.38 -9.40 16.29
N LEU A 236 -7.48 -8.34 15.47
CA LEU A 236 -6.99 -8.38 14.08
C LEU A 236 -5.48 -8.26 14.02
N THR A 237 -4.88 -7.52 14.94
CA THR A 237 -3.41 -7.42 15.08
C THR A 237 -2.82 -8.78 15.45
N ASP A 238 -3.46 -9.51 16.37
CA ASP A 238 -3.08 -10.87 16.76
C ASP A 238 -3.14 -11.82 15.56
N ALA A 239 -4.26 -11.78 14.83
CA ALA A 239 -4.46 -12.59 13.63
C ALA A 239 -3.42 -12.23 12.55
N PHE A 240 -3.15 -10.94 12.34
CA PHE A 240 -2.15 -10.42 11.41
C PHE A 240 -0.75 -10.97 11.71
N PHE A 241 -0.28 -10.88 12.95
CA PHE A 241 1.05 -11.41 13.30
C PHE A 241 1.10 -12.95 13.26
N SER A 242 -0.01 -13.63 13.55
CA SER A 242 -0.13 -15.09 13.40
C SER A 242 0.02 -15.53 11.95
N ILE A 243 -0.67 -14.88 11.01
CA ILE A 243 -0.53 -15.18 9.58
C ILE A 243 0.84 -14.77 9.05
N LEU A 244 1.37 -13.62 9.49
CA LEU A 244 2.67 -13.12 9.09
C LEU A 244 3.78 -14.10 9.49
N LYS A 245 3.72 -14.68 10.71
CA LYS A 245 4.68 -15.68 11.17
C LYS A 245 4.67 -16.89 10.24
N LYS A 246 3.50 -17.39 9.84
CA LYS A 246 3.36 -18.50 8.88
C LYS A 246 3.92 -18.15 7.50
N LEU A 247 3.60 -16.97 6.98
CA LEU A 247 4.02 -16.50 5.65
C LEU A 247 5.53 -16.26 5.54
N MET A 248 6.18 -15.88 6.63
CA MET A 248 7.62 -15.60 6.68
C MET A 248 8.46 -16.80 7.15
N SER A 249 7.84 -17.85 7.70
CA SER A 249 8.55 -19.00 8.30
C SER A 249 9.40 -19.82 7.34
N ASP A 250 9.04 -19.84 6.05
CA ASP A 250 9.68 -20.66 5.01
C ASP A 250 10.83 -19.93 4.27
N ASN A 251 10.99 -18.61 4.47
CA ASN A 251 12.06 -17.85 3.85
C ASN A 251 12.54 -16.69 4.76
N PRO A 252 13.75 -16.80 5.33
CA PRO A 252 14.31 -15.77 6.21
C PRO A 252 14.60 -14.44 5.51
N GLU A 253 14.66 -14.41 4.17
CA GLU A 253 14.87 -13.20 3.40
C GLU A 253 13.59 -12.37 3.21
N LYS A 254 12.42 -12.91 3.59
CA LYS A 254 11.16 -12.15 3.52
C LYS A 254 11.24 -10.92 4.41
N VAL A 255 10.84 -9.79 3.85
CA VAL A 255 10.72 -8.51 4.56
C VAL A 255 9.32 -7.97 4.39
N LEU A 256 8.73 -7.51 5.50
CA LEU A 256 7.49 -6.74 5.50
C LEU A 256 7.83 -5.26 5.62
N TYR A 257 7.27 -4.42 4.74
CA TYR A 257 7.15 -2.99 5.00
C TYR A 257 5.73 -2.66 5.40
N LEU A 258 5.57 -2.11 6.60
CA LEU A 258 4.29 -1.78 7.19
C LEU A 258 4.22 -0.28 7.47
N ALA A 259 3.26 0.40 6.86
CA ALA A 259 2.93 1.77 7.21
C ALA A 259 1.68 1.77 8.11
N MET A 260 1.68 2.58 9.16
CA MET A 260 0.54 2.69 10.05
C MET A 260 0.41 4.09 10.63
N GLU A 261 -0.81 4.46 10.98
CA GLU A 261 -1.09 5.68 11.70
C GLU A 261 -1.44 5.39 13.17
N LYS A 262 -0.82 6.12 14.09
CA LYS A 262 -1.16 6.06 15.51
C LYS A 262 -2.54 6.68 15.73
N ARG A 263 -3.47 5.87 16.23
CA ARG A 263 -4.81 6.30 16.63
C ARG A 263 -4.87 6.48 18.14
N TYR A 264 -4.95 7.73 18.57
CA TYR A 264 -5.03 8.09 19.98
C TYR A 264 -6.49 8.14 20.42
N ASN A 265 -6.85 7.32 21.39
CA ASN A 265 -8.19 7.28 21.97
C ASN A 265 -8.10 7.46 23.48
N PHE A 266 -9.05 8.19 24.06
CA PHE A 266 -9.21 8.16 25.51
C PHE A 266 -9.78 6.82 25.93
N THR A 267 -9.12 6.13 26.84
CA THR A 267 -9.59 4.84 27.37
C THR A 267 -9.95 4.97 28.83
N LEU A 268 -11.04 4.31 29.23
CA LEU A 268 -11.48 4.32 30.63
C LEU A 268 -10.55 3.51 31.53
N ASP A 269 -9.87 2.50 30.97
CA ASP A 269 -8.96 1.64 31.71
C ASP A 269 -7.65 2.37 32.05
N ASP A 270 -7.13 3.19 31.12
CA ASP A 270 -5.91 3.96 31.33
C ASP A 270 -6.18 5.35 31.94
N LEU A 271 -7.44 5.81 31.88
CA LEU A 271 -7.87 7.17 32.26
C LEU A 271 -7.05 8.26 31.54
N ASP A 272 -6.55 7.97 30.35
CA ASP A 272 -5.67 8.84 29.57
C ASP A 272 -5.88 8.65 28.06
N VAL A 273 -5.31 9.54 27.25
CA VAL A 273 -5.27 9.44 25.80
C VAL A 273 -4.10 8.56 25.38
N VAL A 274 -4.40 7.34 24.93
CA VAL A 274 -3.39 6.33 24.61
C VAL A 274 -3.60 5.78 23.19
N ALA A 275 -2.51 5.43 22.52
CA ALA A 275 -2.54 4.71 21.25
C ALA A 275 -2.45 3.20 21.48
N ASN A 276 -3.52 2.59 22.03
CA ASN A 276 -3.49 1.18 22.45
C ASN A 276 -3.16 0.20 21.32
N GLY A 277 -3.73 0.39 20.12
CA GLY A 277 -3.39 -0.44 18.97
C GLY A 277 -1.90 -0.33 18.56
N TYR A 278 -1.29 0.84 18.74
CA TYR A 278 0.15 1.02 18.52
C TYR A 278 0.97 0.28 19.59
N SER A 279 0.62 0.43 20.87
CA SER A 279 1.27 -0.28 21.97
C SER A 279 1.20 -1.81 21.78
N HIS A 280 0.03 -2.30 21.37
CA HIS A 280 -0.20 -3.72 21.09
C HIS A 280 0.65 -4.21 19.91
N PHE A 281 0.66 -3.48 18.79
CA PHE A 281 1.56 -3.73 17.65
C PHE A 281 3.04 -3.77 18.07
N ARG A 282 3.47 -2.81 18.89
CA ARG A 282 4.86 -2.73 19.36
C ARG A 282 5.26 -3.91 20.23
N SER A 283 4.32 -4.54 20.94
CA SER A 283 4.59 -5.74 21.76
C SER A 283 5.08 -6.94 20.93
N TYR A 284 4.77 -6.98 19.63
CA TYR A 284 5.23 -8.03 18.72
C TYR A 284 6.66 -7.83 18.21
N LEU A 285 7.24 -6.63 18.38
CA LEU A 285 8.49 -6.26 17.73
C LEU A 285 9.63 -6.07 18.74
N ILE A 286 10.75 -6.76 18.49
CA ILE A 286 12.03 -6.41 19.10
C ILE A 286 12.70 -5.35 18.22
N THR A 287 13.12 -4.23 18.82
CA THR A 287 13.89 -3.20 18.11
C THR A 287 15.38 -3.39 18.34
N GLU A 288 16.19 -3.19 17.30
CA GLU A 288 17.65 -3.28 17.38
C GLU A 288 18.28 -2.24 18.34
N GLN A 289 17.52 -1.22 18.75
CA GLN A 289 17.95 -0.13 19.63
C GLN A 289 17.46 -0.26 21.08
N ALA A 290 16.82 -1.37 21.48
CA ALA A 290 16.31 -1.49 22.85
C ALA A 290 17.44 -1.75 23.87
N ASP A 291 17.47 -0.88 24.87
CA ASP A 291 18.24 -0.83 26.12
C ASP A 291 18.53 -2.21 26.75
N ASP A 292 19.61 -2.31 27.55
CA ASP A 292 20.19 -3.52 28.22
C ASP A 292 19.21 -4.63 28.69
N THR A 293 17.93 -4.33 28.92
CA THR A 293 16.85 -5.30 29.19
C THR A 293 16.38 -6.13 27.99
N GLY A 294 16.47 -5.62 26.74
CA GLY A 294 16.07 -6.33 25.53
C GLY A 294 17.08 -7.40 25.10
N CYS A 295 18.37 -7.17 25.36
CA CYS A 295 19.45 -8.13 25.11
C CYS A 295 19.27 -9.44 25.88
N ASN A 296 18.66 -9.41 27.08
CA ASN A 296 18.40 -10.60 27.88
C ASN A 296 17.26 -11.47 27.34
N GLN A 297 16.33 -10.94 26.53
CA GLN A 297 15.29 -11.74 25.86
C GLN A 297 15.80 -12.43 24.60
N LEU A 298 16.79 -11.83 23.93
CA LEU A 298 17.40 -12.38 22.72
C LEU A 298 18.03 -13.75 23.00
N ASP A 299 18.70 -13.93 24.15
CA ASP A 299 19.45 -15.15 24.48
C ASP A 299 18.59 -16.29 25.05
N SER A 300 17.30 -16.08 25.30
CA SER A 300 16.37 -17.11 25.81
C SER A 300 15.23 -17.47 24.87
N ALA A 301 15.10 -16.81 23.71
CA ALA A 301 13.98 -17.04 22.79
C ALA A 301 14.16 -18.37 22.03
N SER A 302 13.36 -19.37 22.39
CA SER A 302 13.30 -20.69 21.71
C SER A 302 12.46 -20.69 20.43
N GLU A 303 11.76 -19.58 20.14
CA GLU A 303 10.86 -19.45 18.99
C GLU A 303 11.24 -18.28 18.08
N PRO A 304 10.87 -18.33 16.79
CA PRO A 304 11.02 -17.19 15.88
C PRO A 304 10.27 -15.96 16.38
N PHE A 305 10.92 -14.80 16.29
CA PHE A 305 10.41 -13.51 16.75
C PHE A 305 10.60 -12.42 15.69
N PHE A 306 9.78 -11.38 15.72
CA PHE A 306 9.86 -10.28 14.76
C PHE A 306 10.83 -9.21 15.23
N VAL A 307 11.68 -8.76 14.30
CA VAL A 307 12.59 -7.62 14.48
C VAL A 307 12.05 -6.47 13.66
N GLY A 308 11.82 -5.33 14.29
CA GLY A 308 11.30 -4.12 13.66
C GLY A 308 12.35 -3.00 13.62
N GLU A 309 12.55 -2.43 12.44
CA GLU A 309 13.35 -1.23 12.19
C GLU A 309 12.42 -0.11 11.71
N GLN A 310 12.36 1.02 12.42
CA GLN A 310 11.59 2.17 11.98
C GLN A 310 12.34 2.92 10.88
N ILE A 311 11.67 3.16 9.75
CA ILE A 311 12.22 3.94 8.64
C ILE A 311 11.92 5.42 8.86
N ASP A 312 12.98 6.22 8.80
CA ASP A 312 12.88 7.67 8.93
C ASP A 312 12.31 8.30 7.65
N LEU A 313 11.04 8.71 7.74
CA LEU A 313 10.29 9.33 6.64
C LEU A 313 10.88 10.65 6.14
N ARG A 314 11.82 11.29 6.87
CA ARG A 314 12.52 12.49 6.40
C ARG A 314 13.38 12.23 5.17
N TYR A 315 13.81 10.99 4.96
CA TYR A 315 14.59 10.58 3.79
C TYR A 315 13.71 10.10 2.63
N ILE A 316 12.39 10.00 2.81
CA ILE A 316 11.45 9.56 1.78
C ILE A 316 10.73 10.78 1.20
N PRO A 317 10.94 11.18 -0.07
CA PRO A 317 10.23 12.30 -0.67
C PRO A 317 8.72 12.07 -0.79
N CYS A 318 7.94 13.15 -0.75
CA CYS A 318 6.50 13.10 -1.00
C CYS A 318 6.22 13.09 -2.50
N TYR A 319 5.95 11.93 -3.08
CA TYR A 319 5.74 11.74 -4.51
C TYR A 319 4.27 11.89 -4.90
N VAL A 320 3.36 11.35 -4.08
CA VAL A 320 1.91 11.53 -4.24
C VAL A 320 1.54 12.99 -3.95
N ARG A 321 0.89 13.66 -4.91
CA ARG A 321 0.48 15.05 -4.75
C ARG A 321 -0.77 15.19 -3.89
N ASN A 322 -0.93 16.39 -3.31
CA ASN A 322 -2.14 16.85 -2.65
C ASN A 322 -2.54 16.11 -1.36
N TYR A 323 -1.60 15.44 -0.69
CA TYR A 323 -1.85 14.87 0.64
C TYR A 323 -0.80 15.33 1.66
N ASN A 324 -1.14 15.26 2.95
CA ASN A 324 -0.25 15.54 4.06
C ASN A 324 -0.01 14.25 4.86
N ARG A 325 1.26 13.90 5.11
CA ARG A 325 1.65 12.73 5.90
C ARG A 325 1.23 12.79 7.37
N GLY A 326 1.02 13.99 7.90
CA GLY A 326 0.85 14.18 9.34
C GLY A 326 2.11 13.82 10.13
N ASN A 327 1.99 13.77 11.45
CA ASN A 327 3.08 13.45 12.37
C ASN A 327 2.95 12.05 13.00
N ASP A 328 1.78 11.43 12.85
CA ASP A 328 1.41 10.20 13.57
C ASP A 328 1.54 8.95 12.70
N VAL A 329 2.03 9.09 11.47
CA VAL A 329 2.28 7.97 10.56
C VAL A 329 3.72 7.50 10.72
N GLU A 330 3.89 6.20 10.88
CA GLU A 330 5.19 5.53 10.92
C GLU A 330 5.30 4.49 9.81
N LEU A 331 6.54 4.27 9.37
CA LEU A 331 6.89 3.23 8.43
C LEU A 331 7.89 2.29 9.11
N TRP A 332 7.60 1.00 9.05
CA TRP A 332 8.35 -0.06 9.70
C TRP A 332 8.82 -1.08 8.67
N LYS A 333 10.07 -1.51 8.81
CA LYS A 333 10.65 -2.66 8.13
C LYS A 333 10.74 -3.80 9.15
N ILE A 334 10.05 -4.89 8.88
CA ILE A 334 9.90 -6.00 9.80
C ILE A 334 10.46 -7.28 9.16
N LYS A 335 11.31 -7.98 9.89
CA LYS A 335 11.87 -9.28 9.51
C LYS A 335 11.55 -10.32 10.58
N LEU A 336 11.40 -11.58 10.18
CA LEU A 336 11.30 -12.70 11.11
C LEU A 336 12.72 -13.20 11.38
N ASN A 337 13.17 -13.15 12.64
CA ASN A 337 14.44 -13.74 13.02
C ASN A 337 14.23 -15.21 13.38
N HIS A 338 14.94 -16.09 12.67
CA HIS A 338 14.81 -17.53 12.79
C HIS A 338 15.84 -18.15 13.75
N ARG A 339 16.42 -17.39 14.70
CA ARG A 339 17.56 -17.80 15.58
C ARG A 339 17.68 -19.33 15.68
N ALA A 340 18.78 -19.80 15.09
CA ALA A 340 18.96 -21.17 14.63
C ALA A 340 18.59 -22.24 15.67
N LEU A 341 17.87 -23.25 15.19
CA LEU A 341 18.14 -24.65 15.56
C LEU A 341 19.65 -24.89 15.35
N LEU A 342 20.48 -24.58 16.34
CA LEU A 342 21.86 -25.06 16.43
C LEU A 342 21.85 -26.39 17.17
#